data_AF-N0BN99-F1
#
_entry.id   AF-N0BN99-F1
#
_cell.length_a   1.000
_cell.length_b   1.000
_cell.length_c   1.000
_cell.angle_alpha   90.00
_cell.angle_beta   90.00
_cell.angle_gamma   90.00
#
_symmetry.space_group_name_H-M   'P 1'
#
loop_
_entity.id
_entity.type
_entity.pdbx_description
1 polymer ?
#
loop_
_entity_poly.entity_id
_entity_poly.type
_entity_poly.pdbx_seq_one_letter_code
_entity_poly.pdbx_strand_id
1 'polypeptide(L)'
;MRLRFLLLIVIVLLMLGCASEEEHPAEEESSRIVEKIIEYDHGKPRLLNESEERTAEKLLLPKLHKINVQARCVFDESTVEGIKQSNFVIEIIFREPISITTSLIDDGNYRVIENVSKALFVVNGSMDIILLLSGKMYSCWKIEGQFCGRSTYGKCENDNDCVVDGCSSQICRSVYEEPVITTCEWKDCYDSLKYGYGCKCVNQKCQWVKLWPN
;
A
#
# COMPACT_ATOMS: atom_id res chain seq x y z
N MET A 1 -16.54 -2.23 6.50
CA MET A 1 -15.38 -1.83 5.69
C MET A 1 -15.61 -0.61 4.80
N ARG A 2 -16.75 -0.51 4.07
CA ARG A 2 -17.23 0.75 3.44
C ARG A 2 -17.08 1.97 4.34
N LEU A 3 -17.42 1.81 5.62
CA LEU A 3 -17.34 2.87 6.61
C LEU A 3 -15.93 3.41 6.80
N ARG A 4 -14.84 2.62 6.73
CA ARG A 4 -13.48 3.13 7.04
C ARG A 4 -12.89 4.00 5.92
N PHE A 5 -13.18 3.69 4.65
CA PHE A 5 -12.72 4.52 3.52
C PHE A 5 -13.55 5.80 3.39
N LEU A 6 -14.87 5.69 3.53
CA LEU A 6 -15.76 6.85 3.69
C LEU A 6 -15.38 7.67 4.93
N LEU A 7 -15.02 7.04 6.06
CA LEU A 7 -14.59 7.74 7.27
C LEU A 7 -13.23 8.43 7.05
N LEU A 8 -12.29 7.82 6.33
CA LEU A 8 -11.01 8.47 5.97
C LEU A 8 -11.24 9.67 5.05
N ILE A 9 -12.09 9.53 4.03
CA ILE A 9 -12.47 10.63 3.13
C ILE A 9 -13.23 11.72 3.90
N VAL A 10 -14.18 11.35 4.76
CA VAL A 10 -14.97 12.28 5.59
C VAL A 10 -14.09 12.95 6.64
N ILE A 11 -13.16 12.25 7.29
CA ILE A 11 -12.20 12.83 8.24
C ILE A 11 -11.28 13.80 7.51
N VAL A 12 -10.77 13.45 6.33
CA VAL A 12 -9.93 14.35 5.53
C VAL A 12 -10.73 15.58 5.06
N LEU A 13 -11.99 15.41 4.63
CA LEU A 13 -12.90 16.52 4.30
C LEU A 13 -13.21 17.42 5.50
N LEU A 14 -13.38 16.85 6.70
CA LEU A 14 -13.60 17.61 7.94
C LEU A 14 -12.34 18.36 8.39
N MET A 15 -11.15 17.81 8.15
CA MET A 15 -9.87 18.44 8.51
C MET A 15 -9.43 19.50 7.48
N LEU A 16 -9.84 19.39 6.22
CA LEU A 16 -9.62 20.41 5.18
C LEU A 16 -10.60 21.60 5.28
N GLY A 17 -11.67 21.48 6.08
CA GLY A 17 -12.66 22.54 6.29
C GLY A 17 -12.18 23.75 7.12
N CYS A 18 -10.94 23.71 7.66
CA CYS A 18 -10.38 24.77 8.50
C CYS A 18 -8.90 25.03 8.18
N ALA A 19 -8.57 25.47 6.97
CA ALA A 19 -7.28 26.13 6.74
C ALA A 19 -7.38 27.08 5.54
N SER A 20 -7.43 28.38 5.82
CA SER A 20 -7.24 29.44 4.82
C SER A 20 -5.75 29.69 4.58
N GLU A 21 -5.40 29.75 3.29
CA GLU A 21 -4.27 30.44 2.63
C GLU A 21 -2.82 30.01 2.92
N GLU A 22 -2.17 29.43 1.90
CA GLU A 22 -1.03 30.04 1.17
C GLU A 22 -0.79 29.28 -0.16
N GLU A 23 -0.84 29.99 -1.29
CA GLU A 23 -0.73 29.45 -2.65
C GLU A 23 0.71 29.01 -2.98
N HIS A 24 0.86 27.76 -3.45
CA HIS A 24 2.09 27.29 -4.12
C HIS A 24 1.74 26.49 -5.39
N PRO A 25 2.46 26.70 -6.52
CA PRO A 25 1.96 26.45 -7.88
C PRO A 25 2.15 25.00 -8.38
N ALA A 26 1.95 23.99 -7.54
CA ALA A 26 2.03 22.58 -7.92
C ALA A 26 0.66 21.86 -7.99
N GLU A 27 -0.44 22.58 -7.73
CA GLU A 27 -1.77 21.99 -7.57
C GLU A 27 -2.57 21.79 -8.87
N GLU A 28 -2.08 22.28 -10.02
CA GLU A 28 -2.84 22.32 -11.27
C GLU A 28 -2.59 21.14 -12.24
N GLU A 29 -1.58 20.31 -11.99
CA GLU A 29 -1.10 19.33 -12.98
C GLU A 29 -1.69 17.91 -12.79
N SER A 30 -2.02 17.51 -11.55
CA SER A 30 -2.66 16.21 -11.24
C SER A 30 -4.02 16.02 -11.91
N SER A 31 -4.81 17.11 -11.98
CA SER A 31 -6.16 17.13 -12.57
C SER A 31 -6.19 16.85 -14.09
N ARG A 32 -5.04 16.99 -14.79
CA ARG A 32 -4.97 16.88 -16.25
C ARG A 32 -4.66 15.47 -16.77
N ILE A 33 -4.15 14.56 -15.93
CA ILE A 33 -3.72 13.22 -16.39
C ILE A 33 -4.80 12.14 -16.19
N VAL A 34 -5.70 12.33 -15.23
CA VAL A 34 -6.80 11.40 -14.96
C VAL A 34 -8.03 11.77 -15.81
N GLU A 35 -8.62 10.78 -16.47
CA GLU A 35 -9.88 10.94 -17.20
C GLU A 35 -11.06 10.85 -16.23
N LYS A 36 -11.06 9.81 -15.39
CA LYS A 36 -12.08 9.54 -14.38
C LYS A 36 -11.61 8.48 -13.39
N ILE A 37 -12.24 8.46 -12.22
CA ILE A 37 -12.05 7.42 -11.22
C ILE A 37 -13.36 6.68 -10.96
N ILE A 38 -13.30 5.34 -11.04
CA ILE A 38 -14.44 4.45 -10.82
C ILE A 38 -14.21 3.63 -9.56
N GLU A 39 -15.15 3.70 -8.63
CA GLU A 39 -15.21 2.83 -7.47
C GLU A 39 -16.08 1.61 -7.81
N TYR A 40 -15.55 0.41 -7.62
CA TYR A 40 -16.29 -0.84 -7.68
C TYR A 40 -16.45 -1.37 -6.27
N ASP A 41 -17.69 -1.63 -5.86
CA ASP A 41 -18.00 -2.34 -4.64
C ASP A 41 -18.71 -3.65 -4.97
N HIS A 42 -17.93 -4.75 -4.97
CA HIS A 42 -18.41 -6.08 -5.33
C HIS A 42 -19.17 -6.07 -6.67
N GLY A 43 -18.51 -5.56 -7.71
CA GLY A 43 -19.05 -5.48 -9.06
C GLY A 43 -19.97 -4.31 -9.35
N LYS A 44 -20.32 -3.47 -8.36
CA LYS A 44 -21.19 -2.30 -8.56
C LYS A 44 -20.34 -1.05 -8.81
N PRO A 45 -20.31 -0.50 -10.05
CA PRO A 45 -19.52 0.68 -10.35
C PRO A 45 -20.22 1.96 -9.87
N ARG A 46 -19.41 2.92 -9.41
CA ARG A 46 -19.81 4.27 -9.04
C ARG A 46 -18.75 5.25 -9.52
N LEU A 47 -19.15 6.24 -10.32
CA LEU A 47 -18.28 7.36 -10.68
C LEU A 47 -18.13 8.27 -9.47
N LEU A 48 -16.90 8.69 -9.20
CA LEU A 48 -16.61 9.69 -8.18
C LEU A 48 -16.99 11.09 -8.70
N ASN A 49 -17.43 11.96 -7.79
CA ASN A 49 -17.61 13.38 -8.14
C ASN A 49 -16.27 14.13 -8.08
N GLU A 50 -16.21 15.36 -8.59
CA GLU A 50 -14.97 16.14 -8.68
C GLU A 50 -14.20 16.33 -7.36
N SER A 51 -14.90 16.38 -6.23
CA SER A 51 -14.27 16.53 -4.90
C SER A 51 -13.68 15.19 -4.43
N GLU A 52 -14.42 14.10 -4.63
CA GLU A 52 -13.95 12.74 -4.36
C GLU A 52 -12.77 12.36 -5.26
N GLU A 53 -12.82 12.71 -6.55
CA GLU A 53 -11.75 12.47 -7.52
C GLU A 53 -10.46 13.18 -7.11
N ARG A 54 -10.52 14.49 -6.82
CA ARG A 54 -9.36 15.24 -6.32
C ARG A 54 -8.73 14.62 -5.07
N THR A 55 -9.57 14.14 -4.16
CA THR A 55 -9.10 13.46 -2.93
C THR A 55 -8.45 12.13 -3.26
N ALA A 56 -9.07 11.33 -4.13
CA ALA A 56 -8.55 10.04 -4.57
C ALA A 56 -7.23 10.19 -5.33
N GLU A 57 -7.11 11.15 -6.24
CA GLU A 57 -5.87 11.47 -6.96
C GLU A 57 -4.71 11.75 -6.00
N LYS A 58 -4.91 12.69 -5.07
CA LYS A 58 -3.91 13.07 -4.07
C LYS A 58 -3.44 11.88 -3.22
N LEU A 59 -4.31 10.90 -2.98
CA LEU A 59 -4.00 9.73 -2.16
C LEU A 59 -3.40 8.55 -2.95
N LEU A 60 -3.82 8.36 -4.20
CA LEU A 60 -3.54 7.14 -4.96
C LEU A 60 -2.39 7.33 -5.96
N LEU A 61 -2.29 8.48 -6.64
CA LEU A 61 -1.23 8.71 -7.62
C LEU A 61 0.17 8.62 -7.01
N PRO A 62 0.45 9.18 -5.81
CA PRO A 62 1.76 9.02 -5.18
C PRO A 62 2.13 7.57 -4.85
N LYS A 63 1.15 6.67 -4.74
CA LYS A 63 1.39 5.24 -4.47
C LYS A 63 1.87 4.49 -5.70
N LEU A 64 1.55 4.95 -6.91
CA LEU A 64 2.03 4.35 -8.16
C LEU A 64 3.55 4.44 -8.28
N HIS A 65 4.15 5.51 -7.77
CA HIS A 65 5.60 5.70 -7.74
C HIS A 65 6.31 4.87 -6.65
N LYS A 66 5.56 4.18 -5.79
CA LYS A 66 6.07 3.39 -4.66
C LYS A 66 5.81 1.90 -4.83
N ILE A 67 5.65 1.42 -6.06
CA ILE A 67 5.43 -0.01 -6.32
C ILE A 67 6.74 -0.81 -6.36
N ASN A 68 6.70 -2.05 -5.86
CA ASN A 68 7.84 -2.97 -5.82
C ASN A 68 8.27 -3.42 -7.23
N VAL A 69 9.53 -3.82 -7.41
CA VAL A 69 10.17 -4.11 -8.72
C VAL A 69 9.73 -5.43 -9.39
N GLN A 70 9.18 -6.40 -8.65
CA GLN A 70 8.73 -7.65 -9.24
C GLN A 70 7.21 -7.73 -9.31
N ALA A 71 6.67 -7.62 -10.53
CA ALA A 71 5.29 -8.01 -10.81
C ALA A 71 5.10 -9.45 -10.31
N ARG A 72 4.18 -9.63 -9.36
CA ARG A 72 3.98 -10.95 -8.73
C ARG A 72 3.14 -11.88 -9.59
N CYS A 73 2.43 -11.32 -10.55
CA CYS A 73 1.48 -12.01 -11.39
C CYS A 73 1.10 -11.17 -12.61
N VAL A 74 0.57 -11.86 -13.62
CA VAL A 74 0.02 -11.27 -14.84
C VAL A 74 -1.37 -11.84 -15.05
N PHE A 75 -2.34 -10.98 -15.34
CA PHE A 75 -3.74 -11.31 -15.53
C PHE A 75 -4.26 -10.83 -16.89
N ASP A 76 -5.19 -11.59 -17.44
CA ASP A 76 -6.05 -11.11 -18.52
C ASP A 76 -7.23 -10.29 -17.96
N GLU A 77 -7.98 -9.66 -18.85
CA GLU A 77 -9.15 -8.85 -18.50
C GLU A 77 -10.23 -9.67 -17.77
N SER A 78 -10.46 -10.92 -18.18
CA SER A 78 -11.49 -11.78 -17.57
C SER A 78 -11.23 -12.06 -16.10
N THR A 79 -9.97 -12.26 -15.73
CA THR A 79 -9.54 -12.47 -14.35
C THR A 79 -9.73 -11.19 -13.53
N VAL A 80 -9.43 -10.04 -14.11
CA VAL A 80 -9.60 -8.74 -13.44
C VAL A 80 -11.07 -8.40 -13.22
N GLU A 81 -11.96 -8.74 -14.14
CA GLU A 81 -13.39 -8.60 -13.92
C GLU A 81 -13.86 -9.46 -12.73
N GLY A 82 -13.35 -10.69 -12.58
CA GLY A 82 -13.58 -11.50 -11.38
C GLY A 82 -13.10 -10.83 -10.08
N ILE A 83 -11.99 -10.11 -10.12
CA ILE A 83 -11.47 -9.32 -8.98
C ILE A 83 -12.43 -8.18 -8.64
N LYS A 84 -12.90 -7.42 -9.64
CA LYS A 84 -13.88 -6.32 -9.45
C LYS A 84 -15.20 -6.83 -8.85
N GLN A 85 -15.65 -8.02 -9.22
CA GLN A 85 -16.89 -8.62 -8.69
C GLN A 85 -16.78 -9.01 -7.21
N SER A 86 -15.59 -9.39 -6.75
CA SER A 86 -15.39 -9.95 -5.41
C SER A 86 -14.73 -9.01 -4.41
N ASN A 87 -14.20 -7.86 -4.86
CA ASN A 87 -13.46 -6.93 -4.02
C ASN A 87 -14.00 -5.50 -4.14
N PHE A 88 -13.59 -4.65 -3.20
CA PHE A 88 -13.64 -3.21 -3.41
C PHE A 88 -12.42 -2.79 -4.24
N VAL A 89 -12.65 -2.12 -5.37
CA VAL A 89 -11.60 -1.73 -6.32
C VAL A 89 -11.77 -0.27 -6.69
N ILE A 90 -10.68 0.49 -6.68
CA ILE A 90 -10.65 1.83 -7.26
C ILE A 90 -9.89 1.75 -8.58
N GLU A 91 -10.56 2.02 -9.69
CA GLU A 91 -9.99 2.05 -11.03
C GLU A 91 -9.75 3.49 -11.45
N ILE A 92 -8.49 3.83 -11.71
CA ILE A 92 -8.08 5.09 -12.31
C ILE A 92 -7.90 4.85 -13.81
N ILE A 93 -8.54 5.67 -14.62
CA ILE A 93 -8.38 5.68 -16.08
C ILE A 93 -7.63 6.95 -16.44
N PHE A 94 -6.50 6.79 -17.13
CA PHE A 94 -5.68 7.92 -17.57
C PHE A 94 -6.18 8.44 -18.93
N ARG A 95 -6.14 9.75 -19.14
CA ARG A 95 -6.54 10.37 -20.43
C ARG A 95 -5.64 9.91 -21.57
N GLU A 96 -4.35 9.83 -21.28
CA GLU A 96 -3.33 9.30 -22.18
C GLU A 96 -2.51 8.25 -21.42
N PRO A 97 -2.00 7.20 -22.09
CA PRO A 97 -1.15 6.22 -21.44
C PRO A 97 0.07 6.87 -20.80
N ILE A 98 0.33 6.56 -19.53
CA ILE A 98 1.46 7.12 -18.78
C ILE A 98 2.58 6.10 -18.60
N SER A 99 3.77 6.61 -18.28
CA SER A 99 4.90 5.80 -17.83
C SER A 99 5.03 5.87 -16.31
N ILE A 100 5.14 4.71 -15.66
CA ILE A 100 5.29 4.62 -14.21
C ILE A 100 6.72 4.20 -13.88
N THR A 101 7.44 5.06 -13.16
CA THR A 101 8.79 4.77 -12.67
C THR A 101 8.72 4.05 -11.33
N THR A 102 9.41 2.91 -11.21
CA THR A 102 9.55 2.12 -9.97
C THR A 102 10.92 2.37 -9.36
N SER A 103 10.99 2.67 -8.06
CA SER A 103 12.24 2.79 -7.31
C SER A 103 12.81 1.41 -6.96
N LEU A 104 14.09 1.14 -7.26
CA LEU A 104 14.81 0.03 -6.62
C LEU A 104 15.22 0.44 -5.21
N ILE A 105 14.86 -0.40 -4.24
CA ILE A 105 15.54 -0.44 -2.96
C ILE A 105 16.80 -1.29 -3.20
N ASP A 106 17.96 -0.66 -3.07
CA ASP A 106 19.31 -1.21 -3.30
C ASP A 106 19.80 -0.99 -4.77
N ASP A 107 20.83 -0.14 -4.92
CA ASP A 107 21.62 0.21 -6.13
C ASP A 107 21.13 1.30 -7.11
N GLY A 108 20.04 2.02 -6.84
CA GLY A 108 19.71 3.26 -7.57
C GLY A 108 19.31 3.11 -9.05
N ASN A 109 19.11 1.89 -9.55
CA ASN A 109 18.49 1.70 -10.87
C ASN A 109 16.96 1.88 -10.77
N TYR A 110 16.32 2.27 -11.86
CA TYR A 110 14.86 2.39 -11.94
C TYR A 110 14.34 1.53 -13.09
N ARG A 111 13.09 1.08 -12.99
CA ARG A 111 12.37 0.50 -14.13
C ARG A 111 11.20 1.39 -14.49
N VAL A 112 10.93 1.50 -15.78
CA VAL A 112 9.80 2.25 -16.31
C VAL A 112 8.80 1.27 -16.89
N ILE A 113 7.57 1.31 -16.41
CA ILE A 113 6.44 0.58 -16.98
C ILE A 113 5.77 1.55 -17.96
N GLU A 114 5.91 1.27 -19.25
CA GLU A 114 5.39 2.15 -20.31
C GLU A 114 3.93 1.81 -20.66
N ASN A 115 3.25 2.77 -21.28
CA ASN A 115 1.92 2.63 -21.86
C ASN A 115 0.84 2.14 -20.87
N VAL A 116 0.88 2.63 -19.62
CA VAL A 116 -0.11 2.31 -18.61
C VAL A 116 -1.38 3.12 -18.83
N SER A 117 -2.46 2.45 -19.21
CA SER A 117 -3.76 3.09 -19.50
C SER A 117 -4.72 3.07 -18.31
N LYS A 118 -4.58 2.09 -17.41
CA LYS A 118 -5.41 1.95 -16.20
C LYS A 118 -4.58 1.49 -15.01
N ALA A 119 -4.96 1.96 -13.83
CA ALA A 119 -4.45 1.47 -12.56
C ALA A 119 -5.60 1.07 -11.64
N LEU A 120 -5.59 -0.16 -11.11
CA LEU A 120 -6.62 -0.66 -10.21
C LEU A 120 -6.03 -0.88 -8.83
N PHE A 121 -6.61 -0.25 -7.82
CA PHE A 121 -6.27 -0.44 -6.41
C PHE A 121 -7.26 -1.41 -5.80
N VAL A 122 -6.80 -2.63 -5.50
CA VAL A 122 -7.64 -3.66 -4.88
C VAL A 122 -7.57 -3.50 -3.36
N VAL A 123 -8.69 -3.10 -2.75
CA VAL A 123 -8.79 -2.87 -1.32
C VAL A 123 -9.32 -4.13 -0.64
N ASN A 124 -8.39 -4.90 -0.08
CA ASN A 124 -8.70 -6.07 0.72
C ASN A 124 -7.93 -5.94 2.05
N GLY A 125 -8.58 -5.42 3.09
CA GLY A 125 -7.87 -5.08 4.34
C GLY A 125 -7.09 -3.77 4.22
N SER A 126 -5.77 -3.85 4.37
CA SER A 126 -4.86 -2.71 4.45
C SER A 126 -4.32 -2.16 3.12
N MET A 127 -4.93 -2.53 1.97
CA MET A 127 -4.52 -2.18 0.60
C MET A 127 -3.10 -2.63 0.22
N ASP A 128 -2.97 -3.63 -0.65
CA ASP A 128 -1.62 -4.09 -1.04
C ASP A 128 -1.47 -4.64 -2.47
N ILE A 129 -2.46 -4.47 -3.37
CA ILE A 129 -2.30 -4.86 -4.79
C ILE A 129 -2.75 -3.73 -5.71
N ILE A 130 -1.84 -3.29 -6.57
CA ILE A 130 -2.09 -2.42 -7.72
C ILE A 130 -2.02 -3.27 -8.98
N LEU A 131 -3.06 -3.24 -9.82
CA LEU A 131 -3.00 -3.84 -11.15
C LEU A 131 -2.79 -2.73 -12.17
N LEU A 132 -1.71 -2.82 -12.96
CA LEU A 132 -1.40 -1.87 -14.02
C LEU A 132 -1.69 -2.50 -15.38
N LEU A 133 -2.58 -1.86 -16.15
CA LEU A 133 -2.87 -2.27 -17.52
C LEU A 133 -1.88 -1.62 -18.48
N SER A 134 -1.01 -2.42 -19.07
CA SER A 134 -0.16 -2.01 -20.20
C SER A 134 -0.47 -2.90 -21.42
N GLY A 135 -0.88 -2.27 -22.53
CA GLY A 135 -1.41 -2.99 -23.69
C GLY A 135 -2.71 -3.75 -23.37
N LYS A 136 -2.64 -5.09 -23.36
CA LYS A 136 -3.79 -5.99 -23.12
C LYS A 136 -3.68 -6.83 -21.84
N MET A 137 -2.65 -6.61 -21.04
CA MET A 137 -2.38 -7.43 -19.86
C MET A 137 -2.27 -6.56 -18.61
N TYR A 138 -2.83 -7.08 -17.52
CA TYR A 138 -2.67 -6.49 -16.20
C TYR A 138 -1.47 -7.11 -15.51
N SER A 139 -0.54 -6.29 -15.08
CA SER A 139 0.56 -6.71 -14.20
C SER A 139 0.19 -6.36 -12.77
N CYS A 140 0.40 -7.28 -11.83
CA CYS A 140 0.06 -7.07 -10.43
C CYS A 140 1.29 -6.67 -9.63
N TRP A 141 1.16 -5.56 -8.91
CA TRP A 141 2.22 -4.89 -8.19
C TRP A 141 1.83 -4.74 -6.73
N LYS A 142 2.81 -4.85 -5.86
CA LYS A 142 2.64 -4.61 -4.45
C LYS A 142 3.23 -3.26 -4.10
N ILE A 143 2.49 -2.45 -3.36
CA ILE A 143 2.98 -1.14 -2.89
C ILE A 143 4.06 -1.42 -1.85
N GLU A 144 5.24 -0.81 -2.01
CA GLU A 144 6.25 -0.77 -0.96
C GLU A 144 5.75 0.09 0.19
N GLY A 145 5.71 -0.55 1.36
CA GLY A 145 5.02 -0.05 2.53
C GLY A 145 4.47 -1.19 3.38
N GLN A 146 5.10 -2.37 3.33
CA GLN A 146 4.84 -3.41 4.30
C GLN A 146 6.00 -3.49 5.26
N PHE A 147 5.67 -3.72 6.51
CA PHE A 147 6.63 -4.08 7.52
C PHE A 147 7.51 -5.25 7.04
N CYS A 148 8.82 -5.06 7.06
CA CYS A 148 9.79 -6.01 6.52
C CYS A 148 10.64 -6.70 7.61
N GLY A 149 10.22 -6.59 8.88
CA GLY A 149 10.86 -7.29 9.98
C GLY A 149 10.69 -8.80 9.91
N ARG A 150 11.60 -9.54 10.56
CA ARG A 150 11.64 -11.01 10.57
C ARG A 150 11.39 -11.55 11.96
N SER A 151 10.74 -12.71 12.03
CA SER A 151 10.52 -13.44 13.29
C SER A 151 11.49 -14.62 13.36
N THR A 152 12.11 -14.87 14.51
CA THR A 152 12.91 -16.09 14.72
C THR A 152 12.04 -17.31 14.96
N TYR A 153 10.78 -17.09 15.37
CA TYR A 153 9.86 -18.13 15.83
C TYR A 153 10.35 -18.86 17.08
N GLY A 154 11.20 -18.21 17.88
CA GLY A 154 11.66 -18.71 19.17
C GLY A 154 10.49 -19.03 20.11
N LYS A 155 10.71 -20.00 21.00
CA LYS A 155 9.69 -20.45 21.96
C LYS A 155 9.27 -19.31 22.88
N CYS A 156 7.98 -19.20 23.18
CA CYS A 156 7.43 -18.31 24.20
C CYS A 156 6.25 -18.96 24.90
N GLU A 157 5.97 -18.49 26.12
CA GLU A 157 4.76 -18.83 26.88
C GLU A 157 3.77 -17.66 26.85
N ASN A 158 4.28 -16.42 26.89
CA ASN A 158 3.49 -15.21 26.82
C ASN A 158 4.22 -14.09 26.06
N ASP A 159 3.53 -12.97 25.82
CA ASP A 159 4.08 -11.84 25.05
C ASP A 159 5.38 -11.25 25.63
N ASN A 160 5.59 -11.31 26.95
CA ASN A 160 6.79 -10.75 27.58
C ASN A 160 8.04 -11.59 27.28
N ASP A 161 7.87 -12.83 26.81
CA ASP A 161 8.97 -13.67 26.38
C ASP A 161 9.44 -13.31 24.95
N CYS A 162 8.76 -12.36 24.29
CA CYS A 162 9.08 -11.91 22.95
C CYS A 162 9.62 -10.49 22.96
N VAL A 163 10.81 -10.30 22.39
CA VAL A 163 11.52 -9.03 22.36
C VAL A 163 11.84 -8.60 20.94
N VAL A 164 11.79 -7.28 20.73
CA VAL A 164 12.28 -6.65 19.52
C VAL A 164 13.80 -6.52 19.63
N ASP A 165 14.50 -7.06 18.65
CA ASP A 165 15.96 -7.11 18.57
C ASP A 165 16.45 -6.72 17.16
N GLY A 166 17.77 -6.78 16.95
CA GLY A 166 18.44 -6.30 15.76
C GLY A 166 18.72 -4.80 15.85
N CYS A 167 19.78 -4.35 15.19
CA CYS A 167 20.27 -2.98 15.34
C CYS A 167 19.27 -1.92 14.86
N SER A 168 18.34 -2.28 13.98
CA SER A 168 17.28 -1.41 13.45
C SER A 168 15.89 -1.87 13.91
N SER A 169 15.80 -2.61 15.02
CA SER A 169 14.54 -3.12 15.58
C SER A 169 13.74 -4.01 14.61
N GLN A 170 14.44 -4.74 13.75
CA GLN A 170 13.85 -5.51 12.66
C GLN A 170 13.56 -6.97 13.00
N ILE A 171 14.02 -7.47 14.16
CA ILE A 171 13.88 -8.88 14.55
C ILE A 171 12.87 -9.00 15.71
N CYS A 172 11.94 -9.94 15.61
CA CYS A 172 11.13 -10.38 16.74
C CYS A 172 11.64 -11.75 17.17
N ARG A 173 12.17 -11.85 18.39
CA ARG A 173 12.76 -13.09 18.91
C ARG A 173 12.31 -13.43 20.30
N SER A 174 12.61 -14.64 20.73
CA SER A 174 12.44 -15.05 22.12
C SER A 174 13.56 -14.51 23.00
N VAL A 175 13.24 -14.24 24.27
CA VAL A 175 14.23 -13.96 25.33
C VAL A 175 15.13 -15.16 25.63
N TYR A 176 14.70 -16.37 25.27
CA TYR A 176 15.48 -17.60 25.46
C TYR A 176 16.49 -17.87 24.32
N GLU A 177 16.49 -17.03 23.29
CA GLU A 177 17.45 -17.09 22.19
C GLU A 177 18.61 -16.11 22.44
N GLU A 178 19.78 -16.45 21.90
CA GLU A 178 20.92 -15.52 21.86
C GLU A 178 20.55 -14.26 21.04
N PRO A 179 21.09 -13.08 21.40
CA PRO A 179 20.87 -11.84 20.65
C PRO A 179 21.28 -11.98 19.18
N VAL A 180 20.46 -11.45 18.28
CA VAL A 180 20.71 -11.49 16.84
C VAL A 180 21.37 -10.19 16.41
N ILE A 181 22.68 -10.25 16.14
CA ILE A 181 23.42 -9.11 15.61
C ILE A 181 23.15 -9.00 14.10
N THR A 182 22.47 -7.93 13.71
CA THR A 182 22.26 -7.55 12.31
C THR A 182 23.17 -6.38 11.94
N THR A 183 23.27 -6.07 10.65
CA THR A 183 23.77 -4.76 10.23
C THR A 183 22.87 -3.64 10.78
N CYS A 184 23.46 -2.47 11.00
CA CYS A 184 22.80 -1.26 11.52
C CYS A 184 22.23 -0.37 10.41
N GLU A 185 21.89 -0.96 9.27
CA GLU A 185 21.33 -0.25 8.13
C GLU A 185 19.85 0.00 8.36
N TRP A 186 19.46 1.26 8.50
CA TRP A 186 18.06 1.63 8.63
C TRP A 186 17.32 1.50 7.29
N LYS A 187 16.18 0.81 7.31
CA LYS A 187 15.19 0.81 6.23
C LYS A 187 13.85 1.25 6.80
N ASP A 188 13.14 2.12 6.09
CA ASP A 188 11.83 2.64 6.51
C ASP A 188 10.79 1.55 6.79
N CYS A 189 10.95 0.36 6.21
CA CYS A 189 10.07 -0.79 6.44
C CYS A 189 10.30 -1.51 7.78
N TYR A 190 11.33 -1.15 8.55
CA TYR A 190 11.59 -1.68 9.90
C TYR A 190 10.83 -0.95 11.01
N ASP A 191 10.22 0.20 10.72
CA ASP A 191 9.38 0.93 11.67
C ASP A 191 8.07 0.17 11.94
N SER A 192 8.12 -0.76 12.89
CA SER A 192 6.97 -1.60 13.27
C SER A 192 5.76 -0.78 13.70
N LEU A 193 5.98 0.38 14.36
CA LEU A 193 4.90 1.26 14.82
C LEU A 193 4.17 1.89 13.63
N LYS A 194 4.91 2.41 12.65
CA LYS A 194 4.35 2.97 11.41
C LYS A 194 3.45 1.98 10.66
N TYR A 195 3.79 0.68 10.67
CA TYR A 195 3.01 -0.36 10.01
C TYR A 195 2.03 -1.10 10.93
N GLY A 196 1.95 -0.72 12.21
CA GLY A 196 1.05 -1.32 13.19
C GLY A 196 1.38 -2.78 13.52
N TYR A 197 2.66 -3.14 13.55
CA TYR A 197 3.13 -4.46 13.97
C TYR A 197 3.65 -4.44 15.41
N GLY A 198 3.49 -5.56 16.10
CA GLY A 198 4.10 -5.82 17.41
C GLY A 198 4.69 -7.22 17.46
N CYS A 199 5.79 -7.37 18.21
CA CYS A 199 6.38 -8.67 18.50
C CYS A 199 5.58 -9.33 19.63
N LYS A 200 4.97 -10.49 19.36
CA LYS A 200 3.98 -11.14 20.23
C LYS A 200 4.15 -12.66 20.26
N CYS A 201 3.65 -13.29 21.32
CA CYS A 201 3.65 -14.73 21.43
C CYS A 201 2.39 -15.31 20.79
N VAL A 202 2.53 -15.96 19.64
CA VAL A 202 1.43 -16.59 18.92
C VAL A 202 1.75 -18.05 18.67
N ASN A 203 0.86 -18.95 19.08
CA ASN A 203 1.05 -20.39 18.99
C ASN A 203 2.39 -20.84 19.62
N GLN A 204 2.71 -20.30 20.81
CA GLN A 204 3.95 -20.56 21.56
C GLN A 204 5.24 -20.17 20.82
N LYS A 205 5.14 -19.26 19.84
CA LYS A 205 6.28 -18.76 19.05
C LYS A 205 6.25 -17.24 18.94
N CYS A 206 7.41 -16.61 19.11
CA CYS A 206 7.56 -15.17 18.95
C CYS A 206 7.46 -14.77 17.48
N GLN A 207 6.50 -13.90 17.18
CA GLN A 207 6.15 -13.50 15.83
C GLN A 207 5.78 -12.02 15.76
N TRP A 208 6.14 -11.37 14.67
CA TRP A 208 5.55 -10.10 14.29
C TRP A 208 4.09 -10.29 13.90
N VAL A 209 3.19 -9.57 14.56
CA VAL A 209 1.75 -9.61 14.27
C VAL A 209 1.18 -8.22 14.14
N LYS A 210 0.13 -8.09 13.33
CA LYS A 210 -0.56 -6.82 13.10
C LYS A 210 -1.49 -6.52 14.27
N LEU A 211 -1.36 -5.33 14.88
CA LEU A 211 -2.06 -4.93 16.10
C LEU A 211 -3.42 -4.22 15.83
N TRP A 212 -3.65 -3.64 14.64
CA TRP A 212 -4.84 -2.82 14.32
C TRP A 212 -5.34 -3.00 12.87
N PRO A 213 -6.66 -2.95 12.57
CA PRO A 213 -7.54 -4.02 13.01
C PRO A 213 -8.36 -4.62 11.86
N ASN A 214 -8.80 -5.86 12.08
CA ASN A 214 -10.04 -6.38 11.51
C ASN A 214 -11.22 -5.40 11.72
#